data_AF-A0A653G349-F1
#
_entry.id   AF-A0A653G349-F1
#
_cell.length_a   1.000
_cell.length_b   1.000
_cell.length_c   1.000
_cell.angle_alpha   90.00
_cell.angle_beta   90.00
_cell.angle_gamma   90.00
#
_symmetry.space_group_name_H-M   'P 1'
#
loop_
_entity.id
_entity.type
_entity.pdbx_description
1 polymer ?
#
loop_
_entity_poly.entity_id
_entity_poly.type
_entity_poly.pdbx_seq_one_letter_code
_entity_poly.pdbx_strand_id
1 'polypeptide(L)'
;MAKITDKNQGGGNRTKTVIIRGFPSVIFCTAGLSIDEQESTRFILLSPEINQEKIREAIRERIKRSADSDLYRYSLETHPKRIQLKNRIKAIRQEEIPEIIIKDEKKIEQMFFERVKIFKPRHQRDIGRVISLIKVFALLNLWFREREGSSVIVSEDDINEGFKLYDGISESQEMNLPPYVYDLYKRVILPAYQDNNPDGIDIGTRGVTRQELLKKHYEVFGRYIPLWQLRQEIIPMLETAGLIIQEPDKNNKRAYLIYPTAQLTISKDKQYSEVDGGVI
;
A
#
# COMPACT_ATOMS: atom_id res chain seq x y z
N MET A 1 22.54 -18.32 -13.88
CA MET A 1 22.48 -19.69 -13.33
C MET A 1 22.89 -19.59 -11.87
N ALA A 2 21.97 -19.82 -10.93
CA ALA A 2 22.26 -19.70 -9.51
C ALA A 2 22.49 -21.11 -8.92
N LYS A 3 23.53 -21.27 -8.09
CA LYS A 3 23.72 -22.50 -7.31
C LYS A 3 23.29 -22.23 -5.88
N ILE A 4 22.33 -23.00 -5.39
CA ILE A 4 21.85 -22.92 -4.02
C ILE A 4 22.19 -24.25 -3.34
N THR A 5 22.82 -24.17 -2.17
CA THR A 5 23.17 -25.36 -1.37
C THR A 5 22.12 -25.53 -0.29
N ASP A 6 21.32 -26.59 -0.38
CA ASP A 6 20.35 -26.98 0.65
C ASP A 6 20.94 -28.07 1.54
N LYS A 7 20.55 -28.09 2.82
CA LYS A 7 20.77 -29.26 3.68
C LYS A 7 19.68 -30.30 3.43
N ASN A 8 20.07 -31.54 3.17
CA ASN A 8 19.11 -32.65 3.16
C ASN A 8 18.73 -33.02 4.61
N GLN A 9 17.63 -33.76 4.79
CA GLN A 9 17.15 -34.19 6.11
C GLN A 9 18.18 -35.02 6.91
N GLY A 10 19.22 -35.57 6.25
CA GLY A 10 20.34 -36.28 6.88
C GLY A 10 21.60 -35.44 7.11
N GLY A 11 21.56 -34.12 6.96
CA GLY A 11 22.69 -33.21 7.21
C GLY A 11 23.72 -33.07 6.07
N GLY A 12 23.55 -33.78 4.95
CA GLY A 12 24.39 -33.64 3.76
C GLY A 12 24.02 -32.42 2.92
N ASN A 13 25.02 -31.75 2.34
CA ASN A 13 24.81 -30.61 1.45
C ASN A 13 24.41 -31.08 0.04
N ARG A 14 23.28 -30.61 -0.48
CA ARG A 14 22.83 -30.82 -1.86
C ARG A 14 22.87 -29.50 -2.62
N THR A 15 23.77 -29.41 -3.59
CA THR A 15 23.83 -28.26 -4.50
C THR A 15 22.78 -28.40 -5.59
N LYS A 16 21.81 -27.49 -5.60
CA LYS A 16 20.79 -27.36 -6.65
C LYS A 16 21.22 -26.29 -7.65
N THR A 17 21.21 -26.65 -8.93
CA THR A 17 21.33 -25.68 -10.01
C THR A 17 19.94 -25.12 -10.32
N VAL A 18 19.75 -23.82 -10.10
CA VAL A 18 18.52 -23.11 -10.40
C VAL A 18 18.70 -22.28 -11.66
N ILE A 19 17.86 -22.56 -12.66
CA ILE A 19 17.74 -21.77 -13.88
C ILE A 19 16.45 -20.96 -13.75
N ILE A 20 16.56 -19.65 -13.59
CA ILE A 20 15.42 -18.74 -13.65
C ILE A 20 15.15 -18.45 -15.13
N ARG A 21 13.98 -18.84 -15.63
CA ARG A 21 13.52 -18.54 -17.00
C ARG A 21 12.41 -17.51 -16.93
N GLY A 22 12.54 -16.42 -17.68
CA GLY A 22 11.62 -15.28 -17.65
C GLY A 22 11.94 -14.28 -16.54
N PHE A 23 11.00 -13.37 -16.27
CA PHE A 23 11.11 -12.35 -15.23
C PHE A 23 10.46 -12.84 -13.94
N PRO A 24 11.21 -12.97 -12.82
CA PRO A 24 10.61 -13.39 -11.56
C PRO A 24 9.71 -12.29 -11.00
N SER A 25 8.45 -12.63 -10.73
CA SER A 25 7.59 -11.84 -9.85
C SER A 25 7.66 -12.45 -8.45
N VAL A 26 8.00 -11.63 -7.45
CA VAL A 26 8.14 -12.07 -6.06
C VAL A 26 6.97 -11.49 -5.27
N ILE A 27 6.14 -12.37 -4.71
CA ILE A 27 4.98 -12.01 -3.90
C ILE A 27 5.15 -12.68 -2.53
N PHE A 28 5.27 -11.86 -1.49
CA PHE A 28 5.28 -12.33 -0.11
C PHE A 28 3.88 -12.20 0.48
N CYS A 29 3.32 -13.35 0.88
CA CYS A 29 2.06 -13.40 1.61
C CYS A 29 2.36 -13.73 3.06
N THR A 30 2.29 -12.73 3.93
CA THR A 30 2.45 -12.90 5.38
C THR A 30 1.15 -12.56 6.11
N ALA A 31 0.90 -13.26 7.22
CA ALA A 31 -0.16 -12.93 8.15
C ALA A 31 0.32 -11.96 9.25
N GLY A 32 1.63 -11.88 9.48
CA GLY A 32 2.24 -10.97 10.44
C GLY A 32 2.45 -9.59 9.84
N LEU A 33 2.29 -8.54 10.65
CA LEU A 33 2.49 -7.16 10.23
C LEU A 33 3.97 -6.72 10.29
N SER A 34 4.84 -7.50 10.95
CA SER A 34 6.27 -7.20 11.05
C SER A 34 6.96 -7.34 9.70
N ILE A 35 7.45 -6.22 9.17
CA ILE A 35 8.22 -6.16 7.92
C ILE A 35 9.51 -5.43 8.24
N ASP A 36 10.62 -5.97 7.76
CA ASP A 36 11.91 -5.31 7.90
C ASP A 36 11.95 -4.01 7.09
N GLU A 37 12.59 -2.96 7.59
CA GLU A 37 12.63 -1.63 6.95
C GLU A 37 13.22 -1.67 5.53
N GLN A 38 14.17 -2.58 5.30
CA GLN A 38 14.75 -2.79 3.99
C GLN A 38 13.79 -3.49 3.03
N GLU A 39 12.89 -4.33 3.54
CA GLU A 39 11.82 -4.96 2.74
C GLU A 39 10.68 -3.97 2.48
N SER A 40 10.27 -3.18 3.47
CA SER A 40 9.17 -2.21 3.35
C SER A 40 9.42 -1.14 2.28
N THR A 41 10.69 -0.82 2.04
CA THR A 41 11.11 0.13 1.02
C THR A 41 11.35 -0.51 -0.35
N ARG A 42 11.49 -1.84 -0.43
CA ARG A 42 11.72 -2.61 -1.68
C ARG A 42 10.46 -3.26 -2.24
N PHE A 43 9.44 -3.51 -1.44
CA PHE A 43 8.14 -4.02 -1.89
C PHE A 43 7.07 -2.93 -1.92
N ILE A 44 6.04 -3.14 -2.75
CA ILE A 44 4.78 -2.42 -2.62
C ILE A 44 3.99 -3.16 -1.55
N LEU A 45 3.76 -2.49 -0.41
CA LEU A 45 2.96 -3.05 0.67
C LEU A 45 1.49 -2.99 0.29
N LEU A 46 0.87 -4.16 0.20
CA LEU A 46 -0.56 -4.29 -0.07
C LEU A 46 -1.23 -4.92 1.14
N SER A 47 -2.49 -4.56 1.36
CA SER A 47 -3.35 -5.25 2.33
C SER A 47 -4.61 -5.71 1.61
N PRO A 48 -5.24 -6.80 2.07
CA PRO A 48 -6.53 -7.20 1.56
C PRO A 48 -7.53 -6.06 1.71
N GLU A 49 -8.14 -5.63 0.61
CA GLU A 49 -9.27 -4.71 0.66
C GLU A 49 -10.44 -5.39 1.39
N ILE A 50 -11.02 -4.66 2.35
CA ILE A 50 -12.10 -5.11 3.25
C ILE A 50 -13.45 -4.45 2.94
N ASN A 51 -13.63 -4.03 1.68
CA ASN A 51 -14.89 -3.49 1.19
C ASN A 51 -16.01 -4.55 1.28
N GLN A 52 -17.18 -4.15 1.82
CA GLN A 52 -18.34 -5.01 1.99
C GLN A 52 -18.82 -5.62 0.67
N GLU A 53 -18.73 -4.88 -0.44
CA GLU A 53 -19.11 -5.41 -1.75
C GLU A 53 -18.21 -6.57 -2.17
N LYS A 54 -16.89 -6.42 -2.00
CA LYS A 54 -15.92 -7.47 -2.30
C LYS A 54 -16.14 -8.71 -1.43
N ILE A 55 -16.44 -8.52 -0.14
CA ILE A 55 -16.75 -9.63 0.79
C ILE A 55 -18.03 -10.35 0.34
N ARG A 56 -19.07 -9.60 -0.02
CA ARG A 56 -20.34 -10.16 -0.53
C ARG A 56 -20.14 -10.99 -1.79
N GLU A 57 -19.38 -10.48 -2.76
CA GLU A 57 -19.08 -11.22 -3.98
C GLU A 57 -18.22 -12.46 -3.70
N ALA A 58 -17.25 -12.38 -2.78
CA ALA A 58 -16.45 -13.54 -2.38
C ALA A 58 -17.32 -14.65 -1.75
N ILE A 59 -18.30 -14.29 -0.91
CA ILE A 59 -19.26 -15.25 -0.33
C ILE A 59 -20.13 -15.87 -1.43
N ARG A 60 -20.67 -15.06 -2.35
CA ARG A 60 -21.48 -15.54 -3.48
C ARG A 60 -20.71 -16.54 -4.33
N GLU A 61 -19.47 -16.22 -4.70
CA GLU A 61 -18.61 -17.09 -5.49
C GLU A 61 -18.25 -18.39 -4.76
N ARG A 62 -18.01 -18.32 -3.44
CA ARG A 62 -17.80 -19.51 -2.59
C ARG A 62 -19.02 -20.42 -2.61
N ILE A 63 -20.22 -19.87 -2.43
CA ILE A 63 -21.49 -20.64 -2.44
C ILE A 63 -21.69 -21.30 -3.80
N LYS A 64 -21.58 -20.55 -4.91
CA LYS A 64 -21.74 -21.10 -6.27
C LYS A 64 -20.79 -22.26 -6.52
N ARG A 65 -19.51 -22.11 -6.16
CA ARG A 65 -18.50 -23.14 -6.33
C ARG A 65 -18.76 -24.39 -5.49
N SER A 66 -19.27 -24.22 -4.27
CA SER A 66 -19.57 -25.34 -3.37
C SER A 66 -20.89 -26.04 -3.70
N ALA A 67 -21.87 -25.34 -4.30
CA ALA A 67 -23.15 -25.92 -4.67
C ALA A 67 -23.02 -26.89 -5.86
N ASP A 68 -22.32 -26.49 -6.91
CA ASP A 68 -22.00 -27.34 -8.05
C ASP A 68 -20.65 -26.91 -8.65
N SER A 69 -19.61 -27.70 -8.37
CA SER A 69 -18.26 -27.37 -8.81
C SER A 69 -18.09 -27.50 -10.33
N ASP A 70 -18.86 -28.35 -11.01
CA ASP A 70 -18.69 -28.61 -12.44
C ASP A 70 -19.42 -27.56 -13.27
N LEU A 71 -20.66 -27.22 -12.90
CA LEU A 71 -21.35 -26.05 -13.47
C LEU A 71 -20.59 -24.76 -13.20
N TYR A 72 -20.02 -24.59 -11.99
CA TYR A 72 -19.19 -23.44 -11.68
C TYR A 72 -17.98 -23.35 -12.62
N ARG A 73 -17.22 -24.43 -12.78
CA ARG A 73 -16.07 -24.48 -13.71
C ARG A 73 -16.49 -24.19 -15.14
N TYR A 74 -17.58 -24.79 -15.61
CA TYR A 74 -18.12 -24.55 -16.95
C TYR A 74 -18.47 -23.07 -17.14
N SER A 75 -19.20 -22.47 -16.20
CA SER A 75 -19.57 -21.05 -16.26
C SER A 75 -18.34 -20.14 -16.25
N LEU A 76 -17.30 -20.49 -15.49
CA LEU A 76 -16.07 -19.71 -15.36
C LEU A 76 -15.18 -19.81 -16.61
N GLU A 77 -15.15 -20.97 -17.28
CA GLU A 77 -14.43 -21.15 -18.55
C GLU A 77 -15.20 -20.58 -19.75
N THR A 78 -16.53 -20.57 -19.72
CA THR A 78 -17.38 -19.99 -20.77
C THR A 78 -17.68 -18.51 -20.58
N HIS A 79 -17.29 -17.91 -19.44
CA HIS A 79 -17.55 -16.51 -19.14
C HIS A 79 -16.93 -15.56 -20.19
N PRO A 80 -17.72 -14.80 -20.98
CA PRO A 80 -17.21 -14.01 -22.11
C PRO A 80 -16.12 -13.01 -21.72
N LYS A 81 -16.30 -12.24 -20.64
CA LYS A 81 -15.29 -11.27 -20.17
C LYS A 81 -13.96 -11.92 -19.75
N ARG A 82 -13.99 -13.13 -19.17
CA ARG A 82 -12.77 -13.84 -18.76
C ARG A 82 -12.02 -14.37 -19.98
N ILE A 83 -12.75 -14.90 -20.96
CA ILE A 83 -12.18 -15.30 -22.25
C ILE A 83 -11.54 -14.11 -22.94
N GLN A 84 -12.24 -12.98 -23.02
CA GLN A 84 -11.71 -11.73 -23.60
C GLN A 84 -10.44 -11.27 -22.89
N LEU A 85 -10.41 -11.29 -21.54
CA LEU A 85 -9.23 -10.94 -20.77
C LEU A 85 -8.04 -11.89 -21.05
N LYS A 86 -8.27 -13.20 -21.06
CA LYS A 86 -7.24 -14.21 -21.41
C LYS A 86 -6.70 -13.97 -22.81
N ASN A 87 -7.57 -13.72 -23.78
CA ASN A 87 -7.19 -13.48 -25.17
C ASN A 87 -6.41 -12.17 -25.32
N ARG A 88 -6.81 -11.10 -24.62
CA ARG A 88 -6.07 -9.84 -24.59
C ARG A 88 -4.65 -10.01 -24.04
N ILE A 89 -4.48 -10.73 -22.93
CA ILE A 89 -3.16 -11.03 -22.36
C ILE A 89 -2.30 -11.83 -23.35
N LYS A 90 -2.87 -12.84 -24.01
CA LYS A 90 -2.16 -13.61 -25.04
C LYS A 90 -1.76 -12.74 -26.22
N ALA A 91 -2.66 -11.89 -26.70
CA ALA A 91 -2.41 -10.99 -27.81
C ALA A 91 -1.28 -9.99 -27.46
N ILE A 92 -1.31 -9.37 -26.28
CA ILE A 92 -0.22 -8.50 -25.79
C ILE A 92 1.12 -9.25 -25.81
N ARG A 93 1.14 -10.50 -25.34
CA ARG A 93 2.37 -11.32 -25.32
C ARG A 93 2.88 -11.62 -26.74
N GLN A 94 1.99 -11.86 -27.69
CA GLN A 94 2.33 -12.18 -29.09
C GLN A 94 2.87 -10.97 -29.87
N GLU A 95 2.59 -9.76 -29.42
CA GLU A 95 3.15 -8.54 -30.03
C GLU A 95 4.65 -8.39 -29.75
N GLU A 96 5.19 -9.13 -28.77
CA GLU A 96 6.63 -9.19 -28.46
C GLU A 96 7.29 -7.80 -28.35
N ILE A 97 6.58 -6.84 -27.75
CA ILE A 97 7.03 -5.45 -27.61
C ILE A 97 8.39 -5.44 -26.89
N PRO A 98 9.48 -5.02 -27.57
CA PRO A 98 10.82 -5.06 -26.99
C PRO A 98 11.00 -3.91 -25.99
N GLU A 99 10.37 -2.76 -26.25
CA GLU A 99 10.54 -1.56 -25.46
C GLU A 99 9.29 -0.68 -25.46
N ILE A 100 9.10 0.02 -24.35
CA ILE A 100 8.10 1.06 -24.16
C ILE A 100 8.83 2.37 -23.89
N ILE A 101 8.68 3.31 -24.81
CA ILE A 101 9.41 4.58 -24.88
C ILE A 101 8.59 5.67 -24.22
N ILE A 102 9.23 6.43 -23.33
CA ILE A 102 8.68 7.64 -22.72
C ILE A 102 9.40 8.82 -23.34
N LYS A 103 8.69 9.67 -24.08
CA LYS A 103 9.26 10.88 -24.71
C LYS A 103 9.21 12.10 -23.78
N ASP A 104 8.20 12.17 -22.91
CA ASP A 104 8.01 13.29 -21.98
C ASP A 104 8.51 12.94 -20.57
N GLU A 105 9.83 12.89 -20.42
CA GLU A 105 10.49 12.65 -19.13
C GLU A 105 10.27 13.81 -18.14
N LYS A 106 10.23 15.05 -18.65
CA LYS A 106 10.09 16.26 -17.83
C LYS A 106 8.75 16.32 -17.11
N LYS A 107 7.66 15.91 -17.75
CA LYS A 107 6.35 15.84 -17.10
C LYS A 107 6.36 14.85 -15.94
N ILE A 108 7.00 13.70 -16.10
CA ILE A 108 7.12 12.71 -15.02
C ILE A 108 7.94 13.26 -13.86
N GLU A 109 9.07 13.91 -14.13
CA GLU A 109 9.88 14.57 -13.11
C GLU A 109 9.07 15.61 -12.34
N GLN A 110 8.39 16.50 -13.06
CA GLN A 110 7.55 17.54 -12.45
C GLN A 110 6.47 16.91 -11.56
N MET A 111 5.67 15.99 -12.10
CA MET A 111 4.60 15.35 -11.34
C MET A 111 5.12 14.59 -10.12
N PHE A 112 6.28 13.93 -10.22
CA PHE A 112 6.86 13.21 -9.09
C PHE A 112 7.42 14.17 -8.04
N PHE A 113 8.12 15.23 -8.43
CA PHE A 113 8.72 16.19 -7.50
C PHE A 113 7.68 17.04 -6.77
N GLU A 114 6.57 17.38 -7.43
CA GLU A 114 5.43 18.06 -6.79
C GLU A 114 4.83 17.26 -5.61
N ARG A 115 4.97 15.93 -5.62
CA ARG A 115 4.51 15.03 -4.56
C ARG A 115 5.51 14.90 -3.41
N VAL A 116 6.76 15.32 -3.61
CA VAL A 116 7.86 15.08 -2.68
C VAL A 116 8.30 16.38 -2.02
N LYS A 117 7.97 16.55 -0.74
CA LYS A 117 8.44 17.71 0.05
C LYS A 117 9.95 17.64 0.35
N ILE A 118 10.45 16.46 0.70
CA ILE A 118 11.86 16.20 1.02
C ILE A 118 12.25 14.87 0.41
N PHE A 119 13.30 14.85 -0.41
CA PHE A 119 13.78 13.62 -1.06
C PHE A 119 14.38 12.64 -0.06
N LYS A 120 13.97 11.37 -0.15
CA LYS A 120 14.46 10.25 0.65
C LYS A 120 15.07 9.17 -0.26
N PRO A 121 15.98 8.31 0.23
CA PRO A 121 16.51 7.19 -0.54
C PRO A 121 15.44 6.25 -1.13
N ARG A 122 14.28 6.12 -0.47
CA ARG A 122 13.12 5.35 -0.93
C ARG A 122 12.61 5.83 -2.30
N HIS A 123 12.61 7.14 -2.53
CA HIS A 123 12.01 7.75 -3.72
C HIS A 123 12.70 7.31 -5.02
N GLN A 124 13.99 6.92 -4.97
CA GLN A 124 14.69 6.33 -6.12
C GLN A 124 14.06 5.00 -6.56
N ARG A 125 13.50 4.24 -5.62
CA ARG A 125 12.77 3.00 -5.92
C ARG A 125 11.34 3.29 -6.33
N ASP A 126 10.70 4.25 -5.68
CA ASP A 126 9.31 4.62 -5.97
C ASP A 126 9.15 5.18 -7.40
N ILE A 127 10.06 6.04 -7.86
CA ILE A 127 10.01 6.53 -9.25
C ILE A 127 10.12 5.38 -10.27
N GLY A 128 10.98 4.38 -10.00
CA GLY A 128 11.07 3.18 -10.83
C GLY A 128 9.75 2.38 -10.89
N ARG A 129 9.00 2.34 -9.78
CA ARG A 129 7.66 1.72 -9.74
C ARG A 129 6.65 2.54 -10.52
N VAL A 130 6.63 3.86 -10.34
CA VAL A 130 5.74 4.78 -11.09
C VAL A 130 5.96 4.62 -12.59
N ILE A 131 7.22 4.69 -13.06
CA ILE A 131 7.57 4.47 -14.46
C ILE A 131 7.08 3.10 -14.94
N SER A 132 7.22 2.05 -14.12
CA SER A 132 6.72 0.71 -14.46
C SER A 132 5.19 0.68 -14.59
N LEU A 133 4.45 1.38 -13.72
CA LEU A 133 2.99 1.49 -13.82
C LEU A 133 2.56 2.22 -15.10
N ILE A 134 3.22 3.34 -15.43
CA ILE A 134 2.98 4.10 -16.68
C ILE A 134 3.21 3.19 -17.90
N LYS A 135 4.34 2.46 -17.92
CA LYS A 135 4.64 1.52 -19.00
C LYS A 135 3.61 0.39 -19.08
N VAL A 136 3.08 -0.10 -17.96
CA VAL A 136 2.00 -1.10 -17.96
C VAL A 136 0.71 -0.54 -18.58
N PHE A 137 0.34 0.72 -18.31
CA PHE A 137 -0.82 1.34 -18.95
C PHE A 137 -0.66 1.43 -20.48
N ALA A 138 0.52 1.85 -20.94
CA ALA A 138 0.84 1.88 -22.36
C ALA A 138 0.78 0.48 -22.99
N LEU A 139 1.36 -0.52 -22.32
CA LEU A 139 1.35 -1.92 -22.78
C LEU A 139 -0.06 -2.49 -22.85
N LEU A 140 -0.88 -2.26 -21.83
CA LEU A 140 -2.27 -2.74 -21.83
C LEU A 140 -3.07 -2.15 -22.98
N ASN A 141 -2.72 -0.94 -23.43
CA ASN A 141 -3.40 -0.20 -24.48
C ASN A 141 -2.62 -0.11 -25.80
N LEU A 142 -1.64 -0.99 -26.03
CA LEU A 142 -0.67 -0.91 -27.13
C LEU A 142 -1.25 -0.72 -28.54
N TRP A 143 -2.50 -1.16 -28.79
CA TRP A 143 -3.16 -1.00 -30.10
C TRP A 143 -3.75 0.40 -30.33
N PHE A 144 -3.80 1.23 -29.29
CA PHE A 144 -4.26 2.62 -29.30
C PHE A 144 -3.12 3.60 -29.00
N ARG A 145 -1.88 3.16 -29.19
CA ARG A 145 -0.67 3.94 -28.93
C ARG A 145 0.13 4.10 -30.20
N GLU A 146 0.83 5.22 -30.29
CA GLU A 146 1.80 5.45 -31.34
C GLU A 146 2.94 4.45 -31.22
N ARG A 147 3.51 4.08 -32.37
CA ARG A 147 4.63 3.14 -32.44
C ARG A 147 5.81 3.77 -33.15
N GLU A 148 6.99 3.39 -32.68
CA GLU A 148 8.26 3.71 -33.33
C GLU A 148 8.98 2.38 -33.60
N GLY A 149 8.87 1.92 -34.85
CA GLY A 149 9.24 0.55 -35.20
C GLY A 149 8.39 -0.48 -34.44
N SER A 150 9.04 -1.36 -33.68
CA SER A 150 8.40 -2.35 -32.82
C SER A 150 8.09 -1.85 -31.40
N SER A 151 8.54 -0.65 -31.05
CA SER A 151 8.35 -0.07 -29.72
C SER A 151 7.05 0.71 -29.61
N VAL A 152 6.49 0.75 -28.40
CA VAL A 152 5.26 1.50 -28.08
C VAL A 152 5.62 2.81 -27.39
N ILE A 153 5.00 3.91 -27.80
CA ILE A 153 5.19 5.22 -27.18
C ILE A 153 4.12 5.45 -26.11
N VAL A 154 4.55 5.86 -24.92
CA VAL A 154 3.68 6.25 -23.80
C VAL A 154 2.93 7.52 -24.14
N SER A 155 1.60 7.52 -23.96
CA SER A 155 0.78 8.73 -24.10
C SER A 155 0.69 9.51 -22.79
N GLU A 156 0.17 10.74 -22.89
CA GLU A 156 -0.09 11.56 -21.71
C GLU A 156 -1.08 10.89 -20.72
N ASP A 157 -2.10 10.21 -21.24
CA ASP A 157 -3.07 9.47 -20.44
C ASP A 157 -2.43 8.34 -19.63
N ASP A 158 -1.44 7.64 -20.21
CA ASP A 158 -0.72 6.58 -19.50
C ASP A 158 0.08 7.13 -18.32
N ILE A 159 0.66 8.33 -18.48
CA ILE A 159 1.36 9.04 -17.40
C ILE A 159 0.35 9.39 -16.30
N ASN A 160 -0.76 10.02 -16.66
CA ASN A 160 -1.79 10.46 -15.72
C ASN A 160 -2.40 9.28 -14.94
N GLU A 161 -2.77 8.18 -15.62
CA GLU A 161 -3.32 6.99 -14.95
C GLU A 161 -2.26 6.25 -14.12
N GLY A 162 -1.00 6.25 -14.55
CA GLY A 162 0.12 5.72 -13.77
C GLY A 162 0.29 6.43 -12.43
N PHE A 163 0.29 7.76 -12.43
CA PHE A 163 0.35 8.56 -11.21
C PHE A 163 -0.91 8.41 -10.36
N LYS A 164 -2.10 8.40 -10.96
CA LYS A 164 -3.36 8.19 -10.23
C LYS A 164 -3.39 6.86 -9.48
N LEU A 165 -2.88 5.78 -10.09
CA LEU A 165 -2.75 4.49 -9.43
C LEU A 165 -1.72 4.53 -8.30
N TYR A 166 -0.58 5.20 -8.51
CA TYR A 166 0.44 5.38 -7.49
C TYR A 166 -0.07 6.17 -6.29
N ASP A 167 -0.80 7.26 -6.53
CA ASP A 167 -1.38 8.12 -5.48
C ASP A 167 -2.35 7.36 -4.58
N GLY A 168 -3.07 6.38 -5.14
CA GLY A 168 -3.96 5.51 -4.38
C GLY A 168 -3.25 4.60 -3.36
N ILE A 169 -1.93 4.41 -3.48
CA ILE A 169 -1.15 3.52 -2.60
C ILE A 169 0.03 4.22 -1.89
N SER A 170 0.45 5.39 -2.37
CA SER A 170 1.70 6.06 -1.97
C SER A 170 1.70 6.55 -0.51
N GLU A 171 0.55 6.97 0.01
CA GLU A 171 0.45 7.56 1.35
C GLU A 171 0.90 6.58 2.46
N SER A 172 0.42 5.33 2.42
CA SER A 172 0.86 4.32 3.38
C SER A 172 2.30 3.84 3.10
N GLN A 173 2.71 3.83 1.82
CA GLN A 173 4.06 3.48 1.42
C GLN A 173 5.10 4.44 2.00
N GLU A 174 4.85 5.75 1.96
CA GLU A 174 5.78 6.78 2.49
C GLU A 174 6.05 6.63 3.98
N MET A 175 5.08 6.07 4.71
CA MET A 175 5.16 5.82 6.15
C MET A 175 5.69 4.41 6.46
N ASN A 176 6.03 3.61 5.44
CA ASN A 176 6.36 2.19 5.58
C ASN A 176 5.26 1.37 6.29
N LEU A 177 3.99 1.77 6.13
CA LEU A 177 2.86 1.12 6.77
C LEU A 177 2.11 0.21 5.80
N PRO A 178 1.70 -1.00 6.23
CA PRO A 178 0.68 -1.76 5.52
C PRO A 178 -0.59 -0.91 5.37
N PRO A 179 -1.24 -0.91 4.19
CA PRO A 179 -2.45 -0.11 3.96
C PRO A 179 -3.54 -0.31 5.04
N TYR A 180 -3.71 -1.52 5.57
CA TYR A 180 -4.66 -1.78 6.65
C TYR A 180 -4.33 -1.04 7.96
N VAL A 181 -3.05 -0.94 8.34
CA VAL A 181 -2.62 -0.23 9.55
C VAL A 181 -2.91 1.26 9.40
N TYR A 182 -2.66 1.79 8.21
CA TYR A 182 -2.93 3.18 7.89
C TYR A 182 -4.43 3.49 7.79
N ASP A 183 -5.24 2.59 7.23
CA ASP A 183 -6.71 2.70 7.22
C ASP A 183 -7.29 2.68 8.65
N LEU A 184 -6.73 1.84 9.53
CA LEU A 184 -7.10 1.81 10.95
C LEU A 184 -6.83 3.15 11.62
N TYR A 185 -5.68 3.77 11.36
CA TYR A 185 -5.40 5.12 11.86
C TYR A 185 -6.46 6.12 11.38
N LYS A 186 -6.73 6.16 10.07
CA LYS A 186 -7.66 7.13 9.47
C LYS A 186 -9.12 6.94 9.90
N ARG A 187 -9.59 5.69 10.03
CA ARG A 187 -11.01 5.39 10.23
C ARG A 187 -11.37 4.99 11.65
N VAL A 188 -10.39 4.64 12.49
CA VAL A 188 -10.64 4.23 13.88
C VAL A 188 -10.01 5.21 14.84
N ILE A 189 -8.69 5.46 14.75
CA ILE A 189 -7.99 6.27 15.75
C ILE A 189 -8.39 7.74 15.65
N LEU A 190 -8.35 8.33 14.44
CA LEU A 190 -8.75 9.73 14.25
C LEU A 190 -10.20 9.98 14.66
N PRO A 191 -11.20 9.18 14.22
CA PRO A 191 -12.59 9.41 14.62
C PRO A 191 -12.83 9.14 16.11
N ALA A 192 -12.21 8.12 16.71
CA ALA A 192 -12.34 7.88 18.15
C ALA A 192 -11.77 9.05 18.98
N TYR A 193 -10.69 9.67 18.51
CA TYR A 193 -10.14 10.86 19.14
C TYR A 193 -11.07 12.07 18.99
N GLN A 194 -11.67 12.27 17.82
CA GLN A 194 -12.65 13.33 17.58
C GLN A 194 -13.92 13.15 18.44
N ASP A 195 -14.42 11.91 18.58
CA ASP A 195 -15.57 11.61 19.45
C ASP A 195 -15.29 11.98 20.92
N ASN A 196 -14.05 11.83 21.37
CA ASN A 196 -13.63 12.22 22.72
C ASN A 196 -13.38 13.74 22.88
N ASN A 197 -13.28 14.48 21.78
CA ASN A 197 -12.94 15.91 21.76
C ASN A 197 -13.84 16.70 20.78
N PRO A 198 -15.17 16.69 20.98
CA PRO A 198 -16.12 17.29 20.04
C PRO A 198 -16.00 18.82 19.93
N ASP A 199 -15.57 19.48 21.02
CA ASP A 199 -15.44 20.94 21.12
C ASP A 199 -14.07 21.47 20.64
N GLY A 200 -13.22 20.59 20.09
CA GLY A 200 -11.88 20.93 19.59
C GLY A 200 -10.75 20.78 20.62
N ILE A 201 -9.52 21.06 20.17
CA ILE A 201 -8.26 20.78 20.90
C ILE A 201 -8.03 21.76 22.07
N ASP A 202 -8.70 22.92 22.06
CA ASP A 202 -8.40 24.03 22.98
C ASP A 202 -8.97 23.86 24.40
N ILE A 203 -9.84 22.87 24.64
CA ILE A 203 -10.48 22.64 25.95
C ILE A 203 -10.11 21.24 26.47
N GLY A 204 -8.83 21.04 26.76
CA GLY A 204 -8.34 19.83 27.45
C GLY A 204 -8.48 18.55 26.63
N THR A 205 -7.47 18.23 25.84
CA THR A 205 -7.47 17.04 24.99
C THR A 205 -7.51 15.74 25.80
N ARG A 206 -8.57 14.95 25.57
CA ARG A 206 -8.70 13.59 26.08
C ARG A 206 -8.18 12.60 25.03
N GLY A 207 -7.11 11.89 25.38
CA GLY A 207 -6.59 10.82 24.52
C GLY A 207 -7.54 9.62 24.47
N VAL A 208 -7.27 8.70 23.54
CA VAL A 208 -8.11 7.52 23.32
C VAL A 208 -7.54 6.32 24.06
N THR A 209 -8.39 5.60 24.77
CA THR A 209 -8.01 4.34 25.41
C THR A 209 -8.00 3.20 24.39
N ARG A 210 -7.24 2.15 24.68
CA ARG A 210 -7.24 0.93 23.84
C ARG A 210 -8.63 0.28 23.74
N GLN A 211 -9.45 0.37 24.80
CA GLN A 211 -10.81 -0.18 24.79
C GLN A 211 -11.73 0.60 23.85
N GLU A 212 -11.64 1.93 23.84
CA GLU A 212 -12.37 2.78 22.89
C GLU A 212 -11.97 2.46 21.44
N LEU A 213 -10.67 2.25 21.17
CA LEU A 213 -10.22 1.82 19.84
C LEU A 213 -10.78 0.46 19.43
N LEU A 214 -10.82 -0.53 20.34
CA LEU A 214 -11.41 -1.84 20.05
C LEU A 214 -12.90 -1.73 19.73
N LYS A 215 -13.63 -0.89 20.47
CA LYS A 215 -15.05 -0.63 20.22
C LYS A 215 -15.25 0.04 18.87
N LYS A 216 -14.52 1.12 18.58
CA LYS A 216 -14.61 1.84 17.30
C LYS A 216 -14.21 0.96 16.12
N HIS A 217 -13.21 0.11 16.29
CA HIS A 217 -12.83 -0.86 15.26
C HIS A 217 -13.99 -1.83 14.95
N TYR A 218 -14.70 -2.32 15.97
CA TYR A 218 -15.89 -3.16 15.76
C TYR A 218 -17.00 -2.41 15.02
N GLU A 219 -17.26 -1.14 15.36
CA GLU A 219 -18.24 -0.31 14.68
C GLU A 219 -17.91 -0.11 13.19
N VAL A 220 -16.63 0.08 12.85
CA VAL A 220 -16.18 0.36 11.47
C VAL A 220 -16.04 -0.90 10.62
N PHE A 221 -15.55 -1.99 11.21
CA PHE A 221 -15.17 -3.20 10.47
C PHE A 221 -15.98 -4.45 10.82
N GLY A 222 -16.89 -4.37 11.79
CA GLY A 222 -17.75 -5.49 12.22
C GLY A 222 -17.01 -6.62 12.92
N ARG A 223 -15.77 -6.40 13.38
CA ARG A 223 -14.95 -7.41 14.06
C ARG A 223 -14.05 -6.78 15.10
N TYR A 224 -13.63 -7.54 16.10
CA TYR A 224 -12.61 -7.10 17.05
C TYR A 224 -11.19 -7.39 16.54
N ILE A 225 -10.24 -6.51 16.88
CA ILE A 225 -8.81 -6.83 16.78
C ILE A 225 -8.37 -7.44 18.11
N PRO A 226 -7.55 -8.51 18.10
CA PRO A 226 -6.91 -8.98 19.32
C PRO A 226 -6.08 -7.89 20.00
N LEU A 227 -6.25 -7.71 21.31
CA LEU A 227 -5.55 -6.64 22.05
C LEU A 227 -4.02 -6.73 21.92
N TRP A 228 -3.47 -7.95 21.84
CA TRP A 228 -2.03 -8.16 21.65
C TRP A 228 -1.57 -7.59 20.30
N GLN A 229 -2.32 -7.80 19.22
CA GLN A 229 -2.00 -7.28 17.89
C GLN A 229 -2.06 -5.75 17.87
N LEU A 230 -3.12 -5.18 18.46
CA LEU A 230 -3.23 -3.72 18.59
C LEU A 230 -2.05 -3.12 19.37
N ARG A 231 -1.69 -3.72 20.51
CA ARG A 231 -0.66 -3.21 21.41
C ARG A 231 0.77 -3.43 20.93
N GLN A 232 1.06 -4.60 20.38
CA GLN A 232 2.43 -5.04 20.09
C GLN A 232 2.83 -4.83 18.64
N GLU A 233 1.88 -4.75 17.70
CA GLU A 233 2.17 -4.56 16.28
C GLU A 233 1.71 -3.20 15.79
N ILE A 234 0.40 -2.92 15.89
CA ILE A 234 -0.22 -1.77 15.22
C ILE A 234 0.20 -0.44 15.85
N ILE A 235 0.06 -0.29 17.18
CA ILE A 235 0.39 0.95 17.87
C ILE A 235 1.88 1.31 17.69
N PRO A 236 2.86 0.40 17.90
CA PRO A 236 4.27 0.72 17.67
C PRO A 236 4.61 1.16 16.25
N MET A 237 3.97 0.57 15.23
CA MET A 237 4.14 0.99 13.83
C MET A 237 3.65 2.42 13.60
N LEU A 238 2.47 2.76 14.13
CA LEU A 238 1.91 4.10 14.01
C LEU A 238 2.73 5.15 14.78
N GLU A 239 3.27 4.79 15.94
CA GLU A 239 4.14 5.65 16.75
C GLU A 239 5.48 5.88 16.04
N THR A 240 6.07 4.84 15.46
CA THR A 240 7.31 4.92 14.67
C THR A 240 7.13 5.73 13.38
N ALA A 241 5.96 5.64 12.75
CA ALA A 241 5.57 6.49 11.63
C ALA A 241 5.27 7.94 12.05
N GLY A 242 5.29 8.25 13.35
CA GLY A 242 5.02 9.58 13.90
C GLY A 242 3.55 9.98 13.85
N LEU A 243 2.63 9.04 13.59
CA LEU A 243 1.20 9.32 13.45
C LEU A 243 0.48 9.43 14.80
N ILE A 244 1.02 8.79 15.85
CA ILE A 244 0.48 8.83 17.20
C ILE A 244 1.60 8.96 18.23
N ILE A 245 1.23 9.35 19.45
CA ILE A 245 2.05 9.23 20.66
C ILE A 245 1.26 8.51 21.75
N GLN A 246 1.97 7.85 22.66
CA GLN A 246 1.38 7.24 23.87
C GLN A 246 1.82 7.99 25.14
N GLU A 247 0.85 8.44 25.93
CA GLU A 247 1.11 9.07 27.23
C GLU A 247 0.41 8.31 28.36
N PRO A 248 0.98 8.24 29.56
CA PRO A 248 0.29 7.67 30.72
C PRO A 248 -0.89 8.56 31.13
N ASP A 249 -2.01 7.96 31.48
CA ASP A 249 -3.17 8.69 31.99
C ASP A 249 -2.80 9.38 33.33
N LYS A 250 -3.10 10.68 33.42
CA LYS A 250 -2.85 11.50 34.61
C LYS A 250 -3.58 10.97 35.85
N ASN A 251 -4.77 10.40 35.67
CA ASN A 251 -5.60 9.85 36.74
C ASN A 251 -5.26 8.38 37.06
N ASN A 252 -4.71 7.65 36.09
CA ASN A 252 -4.27 6.28 36.26
C ASN A 252 -3.00 5.99 35.46
N LYS A 253 -1.83 6.21 36.07
CA LYS A 253 -0.51 6.05 35.40
C LYS A 253 -0.24 4.63 34.87
N ARG A 254 -1.07 3.64 35.18
CA ARG A 254 -0.99 2.27 34.62
C ARG A 254 -1.71 2.13 33.27
N ALA A 255 -2.59 3.07 32.94
CA ALA A 255 -3.26 3.17 31.65
C ALA A 255 -2.48 4.11 30.73
N TYR A 256 -2.47 3.78 29.44
CA TYR A 256 -1.90 4.64 28.39
C TYR A 256 -3.02 5.12 27.49
N LEU A 257 -2.95 6.41 27.16
CA LEU A 257 -3.81 7.10 26.22
C LEU A 257 -3.05 7.37 24.92
N ILE A 258 -3.77 7.27 23.81
CA ILE A 258 -3.23 7.42 22.46
C ILE A 258 -3.71 8.75 21.90
N TYR A 259 -2.77 9.53 21.37
CA TYR A 259 -3.03 10.84 20.78
C TYR A 259 -2.52 10.89 19.35
N PRO A 260 -3.34 11.29 18.36
CA PRO A 260 -2.86 11.53 17.00
C PRO A 260 -1.93 12.74 16.90
N THR A 261 -0.82 12.60 16.20
CA THR A 261 0.17 13.68 16.02
C THR A 261 -0.20 14.63 14.88
N ALA A 262 -0.81 14.12 13.80
CA ALA A 262 -1.12 14.91 12.61
C ALA A 262 -2.18 15.99 12.86
N GLN A 263 -3.04 15.83 13.89
CA GLN A 263 -3.98 16.86 14.32
C GLN A 263 -3.37 17.88 15.31
N LEU A 264 -2.23 17.55 15.95
CA LEU A 264 -1.50 18.48 16.81
C LEU A 264 -0.62 19.46 16.00
N THR A 265 -0.38 19.18 14.71
CA THR A 265 0.43 20.06 13.84
C THR A 265 -0.40 21.15 13.17
N ILE A 266 -1.71 20.94 12.96
CA ILE A 266 -2.62 21.97 12.39
C ILE A 266 -2.84 23.12 13.39
N SER A 267 -2.67 22.88 14.69
CA SER A 267 -2.83 23.89 15.75
C SER A 267 -1.52 24.59 16.17
N LYS A 268 -0.42 24.44 15.41
CA LYS A 268 0.86 25.12 15.71
C LYS A 268 1.43 25.92 14.53
N ASP A 269 0.59 26.67 13.83
CA ASP A 269 1.04 27.91 13.19
C ASP A 269 1.09 29.03 14.25
N LYS A 270 2.02 28.91 15.19
CA LYS A 270 2.52 30.08 15.91
C LYS A 270 3.75 30.57 15.15
N GLN A 271 3.53 31.66 14.44
CA GLN A 271 4.49 32.66 13.97
C GLN A 271 5.86 32.51 14.64
N TYR A 272 6.85 32.02 13.88
CA TYR A 272 8.22 32.47 14.13
C TYR A 272 8.38 33.75 13.33
N SER A 273 8.32 34.84 14.09
CA SER A 273 8.68 36.19 13.70
C SER A 273 10.02 36.24 12.99
N GLU A 274 10.05 36.88 11.83
CA GLU A 274 11.23 37.53 11.27
C GLU A 274 11.86 38.41 12.36
N VAL A 275 13.10 38.13 12.75
CA VAL A 275 14.06 39.17 13.15
C VAL A 275 15.47 38.68 12.80
N ASP A 276 15.97 39.22 11.68
CA ASP A 276 17.30 39.81 11.47
C ASP A 276 18.57 39.11 11.98
N GLY A 277 19.58 39.03 11.10
CA GLY A 277 20.96 38.78 11.55
C GLY A 277 21.96 38.21 10.54
N GLY A 278 22.44 39.05 9.61
CA GLY A 278 23.89 39.19 9.42
C GLY A 278 24.60 38.36 8.34
N VAL A 279 25.00 39.08 7.30
CA VAL A 279 26.11 38.78 6.38
C VAL A 279 27.41 38.55 7.15
N ILE A 280 28.12 37.43 6.88
CA ILE A 280 29.56 37.33 6.56
C ILE A 280 29.74 36.12 5.62
#